data_AF-A0A2V3PQQ6-F1
#
_entry.id   AF-A0A2V3PQQ6-F1
#
_cell.length_a   1.000
_cell.length_b   1.000
_cell.length_c   1.000
_cell.angle_alpha   90.00
_cell.angle_beta   90.00
_cell.angle_gamma   90.00
#
_symmetry.space_group_name_H-M   'P 1'
#
loop_
_entity.id
_entity.type
_entity.pdbx_description
1 polymer ?
#
loop_
_entity_poly.entity_id
_entity_poly.type
_entity_poly.pdbx_seq_one_letter_code
_entity_poly.pdbx_strand_id
1 'polypeptide(L)' 'MPLDELEQFVKTNNHLPEIPSASEVEKDGLSLGEMQNKLLQKIEELTLYTIELKKEVDQLKAQKQ' A
#
# COMPACT_ATOMS: atom_id res chain seq x y z
N MET A 1 -6.37 2.16 -6.00
CA MET A 1 -7.24 3.31 -5.68
C MET A 1 -6.36 4.56 -5.60
N PRO A 2 -6.90 5.78 -5.75
CA PRO A 2 -6.14 7.01 -5.48
C PRO A 2 -5.56 7.01 -4.06
N LEU A 3 -4.39 7.61 -3.86
CA LEU A 3 -3.71 7.63 -2.55
C LEU A 3 -4.56 8.33 -1.46
N ASP A 4 -5.33 9.35 -1.81
CA ASP A 4 -6.21 10.05 -0.86
C ASP A 4 -7.35 9.15 -0.37
N GLU A 5 -7.93 8.34 -1.25
CA GLU A 5 -8.97 7.37 -0.89
C GLU A 5 -8.38 6.22 -0.05
N LEU A 6 -7.16 5.79 -0.38
CA LEU A 6 -6.43 4.80 0.41
C LEU A 6 -6.15 5.30 1.83
N GLU A 7 -5.74 6.56 1.96
CA GLU A 7 -5.48 7.19 3.26
C GLU A 7 -6.74 7.20 4.12
N GLN A 8 -7.89 7.61 3.56
CA GLN A 8 -9.17 7.59 4.25
C GLN A 8 -9.59 6.19 4.68
N PHE A 9 -9.38 5.19 3.81
CA PHE A 9 -9.66 3.80 4.13
C PHE A 9 -8.82 3.33 5.31
N VAL A 10 -7.50 3.58 5.29
CA VAL A 10 -6.59 3.15 6.35
C VAL A 10 -6.91 3.85 7.67
N LYS A 11 -7.23 5.15 7.65
CA LYS A 11 -7.65 5.90 8.85
C LYS A 11 -8.92 5.33 9.48
N THR A 12 -9.84 4.83 8.67
CA THR A 12 -11.13 4.30 9.14
C THR A 12 -11.01 2.85 9.61
N ASN A 13 -10.29 2.01 8.85
CA ASN A 13 -10.28 0.56 9.02
C ASN A 13 -9.02 0.05 9.74
N ASN A 14 -7.98 0.88 9.89
CA ASN A 14 -6.68 0.54 10.50
C ASN A 14 -5.91 -0.60 9.81
N HIS A 15 -6.36 -1.04 8.64
CA HIS A 15 -5.66 -1.98 7.77
C HIS A 15 -5.79 -1.55 6.32
N LEU A 16 -4.92 -2.10 5.46
CA LEU A 16 -5.01 -1.86 4.03
C LEU A 16 -6.22 -2.60 3.44
N PRO A 17 -6.79 -2.09 2.33
CA PRO A 17 -7.71 -2.85 1.52
C PRO A 17 -7.11 -4.22 1.17
N GLU A 18 -7.96 -5.24 1.09
CA GLU A 18 -7.59 -6.63 0.74
C GLU A 18 -6.74 -7.37 1.79
N ILE A 19 -6.24 -6.69 2.82
CA ILE A 19 -5.61 -7.33 3.97
C ILE A 19 -6.69 -7.50 5.04
N PRO A 20 -6.92 -8.73 5.53
CA PRO A 20 -7.88 -8.96 6.61
C PRO A 20 -7.41 -8.25 7.89
N SER A 21 -8.36 -7.77 8.67
CA SER A 21 -8.12 -7.26 10.01
C SER A 21 -7.59 -8.36 10.94
N ALA A 22 -6.95 -7.97 12.03
CA ALA A 22 -6.47 -8.92 13.03
C ALA A 22 -7.60 -9.83 13.55
N SER A 23 -8.80 -9.28 13.75
CA SER A 23 -9.97 -10.03 14.22
C SER A 23 -10.49 -11.04 13.19
N GLU A 24 -10.45 -10.71 11.89
CA GLU A 24 -10.80 -11.66 10.83
C GLU A 24 -9.78 -12.80 10.75
N VAL A 25 -8.49 -12.50 10.89
CA VAL A 25 -7.43 -13.53 10.93
C VAL A 25 -7.57 -14.43 12.15
N GLU A 26 -7.92 -13.88 13.31
CA GLU A 26 -8.13 -14.66 14.54
C GLU A 26 -9.33 -15.61 14.41
N LYS A 27 -10.42 -15.14 13.78
CA LYS A 27 -11.67 -15.90 13.67
C LYS A 27 -11.65 -16.93 12.55
N ASP A 28 -11.27 -16.54 11.35
CA ASP A 28 -11.44 -17.34 10.14
C ASP A 28 -10.12 -18.00 9.70
N GLY A 29 -9.01 -17.67 10.38
CA GLY A 29 -7.66 -18.10 10.01
C GLY A 29 -7.17 -17.37 8.76
N LEU A 30 -5.90 -17.58 8.42
CA LEU A 30 -5.33 -17.04 7.18
C LEU A 30 -4.28 -17.99 6.61
N SER A 31 -4.33 -18.22 5.31
CA SER A 31 -3.28 -18.97 4.62
C SER A 31 -1.99 -18.13 4.58
N LEU A 32 -0.90 -18.70 5.10
CA LEU A 32 0.42 -18.06 5.05
C LEU A 32 0.85 -17.77 3.60
N GLY A 33 0.53 -18.66 2.66
CA GLY A 33 0.82 -18.45 1.25
C GLY A 33 0.03 -17.29 0.64
N GLU A 34 -1.24 -17.15 1.01
CA GLU A 34 -2.06 -16.01 0.56
C GLU A 34 -1.55 -14.69 1.14
N MET A 35 -1.16 -14.67 2.42
CA MET A 35 -0.57 -13.48 3.03
C MET A 35 0.76 -13.11 2.36
N GLN A 36 1.61 -14.09 2.06
CA GLN A 36 2.88 -13.86 1.38
C GLN A 36 2.68 -13.28 -0.02
N ASN A 37 1.69 -13.79 -0.78
CA ASN A 37 1.35 -13.26 -2.09
C ASN A 37 0.84 -11.81 -2.02
N LYS A 38 -0.05 -11.52 -1.06
CA LYS A 38 -0.53 -10.14 -0.82
C LYS A 38 0.60 -9.20 -0.43
N LEU A 39 1.54 -9.66 0.39
CA LEU A 39 2.73 -8.87 0.77
C LEU A 39 3.60 -8.55 -0.45
N LEU A 40 3.87 -9.54 -1.31
CA LEU A 40 4.65 -9.32 -2.54
C LEU A 40 3.97 -8.32 -3.47
N GLN A 41 2.67 -8.43 -3.67
CA GLN A 41 1.88 -7.47 -4.46
C GLN A 41 2.00 -6.05 -3.89
N LYS A 42 1.92 -5.88 -2.56
CA LYS A 42 2.05 -4.56 -1.93
C LYS A 42 3.47 -4.01 -2.01
N ILE A 43 4.50 -4.86 -1.98
CA ILE A 43 5.90 -4.45 -2.21
C ILE A 43 6.08 -3.93 -3.64
N GLU A 44 5.49 -4.60 -4.64
CA GLU A 44 5.54 -4.15 -6.03
C GLU A 44 4.84 -2.79 -6.20
N GLU A 45 3.64 -2.64 -5.65
CA GLU A 45 2.87 -1.39 -5.65
C GLU A 45 3.67 -0.23 -5.01
N LEU A 46 4.26 -0.45 -3.83
CA LEU A 46 5.11 0.54 -3.15
C LEU A 46 6.37 0.89 -3.96
N THR A 47 6.96 -0.08 -4.64
CA THR A 47 8.14 0.15 -5.50
C THR A 47 7.78 1.06 -6.67
N LEU A 48 6.63 0.83 -7.31
CA LEU A 48 6.12 1.68 -8.39
C LEU A 48 5.85 3.10 -7.90
N TYR A 49 5.19 3.29 -6.75
CA TYR A 49 4.98 4.61 -6.16
C TYR A 49 6.31 5.30 -5.82
N THR A 50 7.30 4.56 -5.33
CA THR A 50 8.63 5.13 -5.05
C THR A 50 9.31 5.65 -6.31
N ILE A 51 9.19 4.92 -7.43
CA ILE A 51 9.73 5.34 -8.73
C ILE A 51 9.02 6.61 -9.23
N GLU A 52 7.70 6.68 -9.09
CA GLU A 52 6.90 7.85 -9.48
C GLU A 52 7.27 9.08 -8.64
N LEU A 53 7.30 8.94 -7.32
CA LEU A 53 7.73 10.00 -6.39
C LEU A 53 9.15 10.49 -6.70
N LYS A 54 10.07 9.58 -7.06
CA LYS A 54 11.43 9.97 -7.45
C LYS A 54 11.43 10.85 -8.70
N LYS A 55 10.61 10.53 -9.71
CA LYS A 55 10.47 11.32 -10.93
C LYS A 55 9.91 12.71 -10.65
N GLU A 56 8.87 12.81 -9.82
CA GLU A 56 8.29 14.10 -9.41
C GLU A 56 9.30 14.95 -8.65
N VAL A 57 10.04 14.37 -7.71
CA VAL A 57 11.10 15.06 -6.96
C VAL A 57 12.17 15.60 -7.89
N ASP A 58 12.60 14.81 -8.88
CA ASP A 58 13.62 15.25 -9.85
C ASP A 58 13.10 16.38 -10.74
N GLN A 59 11.83 16.33 -11.17
CA GLN A 59 11.19 17.42 -11.91
C GLN A 59 11.10 18.71 -11.08
N LEU A 60 10.68 18.61 -9.82
CA LEU A 60 10.60 19.75 -8.91
C LEU A 60 11.98 20.36 -8.64
N LYS A 61 13.04 19.54 -8.56
CA LYS A 61 14.42 20.02 -8.43
C LYS A 61 14.89 20.74 -9.70
N ALA A 62 14.57 20.22 -10.88
CA ALA A 62 14.93 20.84 -12.15
C ALA A 62 14.22 22.19 -12.36
N GLN A 63 12.97 22.35 -11.91
CA GLN A 63 12.24 23.62 -11.99
C GLN A 63 12.76 24.70 -11.03
N LYS A 64 13.49 24.30 -9.97
CA LYS A 64 14.07 25.20 -8.97
C LYS A 64 15.53 25.58 -9.24
N GLN A 65 16.13 25.04 -10.31
CA GLN A 65 17.46 25.41 -10.80
C GLN A 65 17.35 26.42 -11.94
#